data_AF-A0A4Q6XQK9-F1
#
_entry.id   AF-A0A4Q6XQK9-F1
#
_cell.length_a   1.000
_cell.length_b   1.000
_cell.length_c   1.000
_cell.angle_alpha   90.00
_cell.angle_beta   90.00
_cell.angle_gamma   90.00
#
_symmetry.space_group_name_H-M   'P 1'
#
loop_
_entity.id
_entity.type
_entity.pdbx_description
1 polymer ?
#
loop_
_entity_poly.entity_id
_entity_poly.type
_entity_poly.pdbx_seq_one_letter_code
_entity_poly.pdbx_strand_id
1 'polypeptide(L)'
;MIYNKLETDFFSSFVLKSLSKKFSGKEKRELELRIKELLGTRRNILARNFYDVITLLSLDIDLICEKLFKEHKFAPIRAVGDSSNKLRFFLSIFLQDITRIASATGIENSRLTRLLSGEFKNLYPDEVYGLAKAFDLKPSQLFNYFYGDGERPVVGV
;
A
#
# COMPACT_ATOMS: atom_id res chain seq x y z
N MET A 1 -18.24 -4.26 -6.48
CA MET A 1 -17.04 -3.70 -5.81
C MET A 1 -16.19 -3.07 -6.90
N ILE A 2 -15.87 -1.78 -6.80
CA ILE A 2 -15.02 -1.12 -7.80
C ILE A 2 -13.59 -1.25 -7.29
N TYR A 3 -12.81 -2.11 -7.93
CA TYR A 3 -11.38 -2.30 -7.66
C TYR A 3 -10.61 -1.13 -8.27
N ASN A 4 -10.20 -0.17 -7.45
CA ASN A 4 -9.36 0.94 -7.90
C ASN A 4 -7.89 0.54 -7.84
N LYS A 5 -7.50 -0.45 -8.65
CA LYS A 5 -6.08 -0.64 -8.95
C LYS A 5 -5.56 0.65 -9.56
N LEU A 6 -4.44 1.15 -9.05
CA LEU A 6 -3.89 2.41 -9.53
C LEU A 6 -3.35 2.24 -10.96
N GLU A 7 -4.02 2.87 -11.92
CA GLU A 7 -3.60 2.82 -13.32
C GLU A 7 -2.30 3.60 -13.52
N THR A 8 -1.39 3.02 -14.30
CA THR A 8 -0.05 3.57 -14.54
C THR A 8 -0.11 4.94 -15.20
N ASP A 9 -1.01 5.16 -16.16
CA ASP A 9 -1.13 6.44 -16.88
C ASP A 9 -1.61 7.57 -15.97
N PHE A 10 -2.58 7.25 -15.11
CA PHE A 10 -3.08 8.19 -14.11
C PHE A 10 -1.99 8.56 -13.10
N PHE A 11 -1.29 7.56 -12.55
CA PHE A 11 -0.22 7.81 -11.60
C PHE A 11 0.97 8.54 -12.23
N SER A 12 1.36 8.16 -13.45
CA SER A 12 2.38 8.86 -14.24
C SER A 12 2.04 10.34 -14.38
N SER A 13 0.82 10.66 -14.82
CA SER A 13 0.34 12.04 -14.96
C SER A 13 0.38 12.79 -13.62
N PHE A 14 -0.04 12.15 -12.54
CA PHE A 14 -0.01 12.71 -11.19
C PHE A 14 1.42 13.05 -10.74
N VAL A 15 2.36 12.14 -10.96
CA VAL A 15 3.76 12.29 -10.58
C VAL A 15 4.46 13.35 -11.44
N LEU A 16 4.26 13.34 -12.75
CA LEU A 16 4.83 14.33 -13.68
C LEU A 16 4.37 15.76 -13.36
N LYS A 17 3.12 15.92 -12.91
CA LYS A 17 2.60 17.20 -12.42
C LYS A 17 3.24 17.64 -11.10
N SER A 18 3.67 16.70 -10.27
CA SER A 18 4.39 16.99 -9.02
C SER A 18 5.86 17.35 -9.29
N LEU A 19 6.48 16.65 -10.24
CA LEU A 19 7.82 16.94 -10.76
C LEU A 19 7.94 18.35 -11.32
N SER A 20 7.00 18.76 -12.19
CA SER A 20 7.06 20.06 -12.87
C SER A 20 6.97 21.26 -11.92
N LYS A 21 6.48 21.05 -10.69
CA LYS A 21 6.45 22.08 -9.64
C LYS A 21 7.77 22.19 -8.86
N LYS A 22 8.55 21.11 -8.81
CA LYS A 22 9.77 21.01 -7.98
C LYS A 22 11.07 21.11 -8.79
N PHE A 23 11.06 20.69 -10.06
CA PHE A 23 12.27 20.53 -10.87
C PHE A 23 12.10 21.16 -12.25
N SER A 24 13.22 21.59 -12.85
CA SER A 24 13.24 22.19 -14.19
C SER A 24 14.48 21.76 -14.99
N GLY A 25 14.46 22.01 -16.30
CA GLY A 25 15.61 21.76 -17.17
C GLY A 25 16.02 20.28 -17.30
N LYS A 26 17.33 20.02 -17.21
CA LYS A 26 17.94 18.70 -17.44
C LYS A 26 17.56 17.69 -16.36
N GLU A 27 17.61 18.11 -15.09
CA GLU A 27 17.28 17.27 -13.94
C GLU A 27 15.85 16.71 -14.02
N LYS A 28 14.89 17.57 -14.41
CA LYS A 28 13.51 17.13 -14.65
C LYS A 28 13.44 16.02 -15.70
N ARG A 29 14.11 16.19 -16.84
CA ARG A 29 14.09 15.19 -17.93
C ARG A 29 14.68 13.84 -17.50
N GLU A 30 15.75 13.87 -16.73
CA GLU A 30 16.38 12.66 -16.19
C GLU A 30 15.45 11.92 -15.22
N LEU A 31 14.79 12.66 -14.31
CA LEU A 31 13.79 12.08 -13.41
C LEU A 31 12.57 11.52 -14.16
N GLU A 32 12.09 12.21 -15.19
CA GLU A 32 10.97 11.73 -16.02
C GLU A 32 11.29 10.39 -16.70
N LEU A 33 12.50 10.23 -17.24
CA LEU A 33 12.95 8.97 -17.85
C LEU A 33 13.01 7.86 -16.79
N ARG A 34 13.65 8.14 -15.65
CA ARG A 34 13.79 7.16 -14.56
C ARG A 34 12.43 6.73 -14.00
N ILE A 35 11.47 7.63 -13.88
CA ILE A 35 10.11 7.31 -13.44
C ILE A 35 9.40 6.42 -14.47
N LYS A 36 9.52 6.73 -15.77
CA LYS A 36 8.93 5.87 -16.81
C LYS A 36 9.51 4.45 -16.78
N GLU A 37 10.81 4.32 -16.54
CA GLU A 37 11.47 3.02 -16.36
C GLU A 37 10.93 2.27 -15.14
N LEU A 38 10.80 2.94 -13.99
CA LEU A 38 10.23 2.35 -12.77
C LEU A 38 8.78 1.92 -12.94
N LEU A 39 7.96 2.71 -13.66
CA LEU A 39 6.56 2.39 -13.90
C LEU A 39 6.39 1.22 -14.88
N GLY A 40 7.29 1.11 -15.86
CA GLY A 40 7.23 0.08 -16.90
C GLY A 40 5.99 0.21 -17.78
N THR A 41 5.57 -0.90 -18.39
CA THR A 41 4.48 -0.95 -19.39
C THR A 41 3.20 -1.58 -18.87
N ARG A 42 3.14 -1.92 -17.57
CA ARG A 42 1.96 -2.57 -16.98
C ARG A 42 0.81 -1.58 -16.92
N ARG A 43 -0.42 -2.07 -17.12
CA ARG A 43 -1.63 -1.24 -16.96
C ARG A 43 -1.79 -0.69 -15.54
N ASN A 44 -1.50 -1.52 -14.54
CA ASN A 44 -1.60 -1.17 -13.13
C ASN A 44 -0.23 -1.21 -12.46
N ILE A 45 0.06 -0.22 -11.64
CA ILE A 45 1.33 -0.11 -10.94
C ILE A 45 1.38 -1.07 -9.74
N LEU A 46 2.52 -1.74 -9.56
CA LEU A 46 2.78 -2.52 -8.35
C LEU A 46 3.15 -1.62 -7.16
N ALA A 47 2.87 -2.08 -5.95
CA ALA A 47 3.21 -1.39 -4.71
C ALA A 47 4.72 -1.07 -4.60
N ARG A 48 5.60 -1.96 -5.07
CA ARG A 48 7.04 -1.70 -5.15
C ARG A 48 7.36 -0.49 -6.03
N ASN A 49 6.89 -0.50 -7.28
CA ASN A 49 7.15 0.57 -8.24
C ASN A 49 6.57 1.92 -7.76
N PHE A 50 5.40 1.88 -7.12
CA PHE A 50 4.82 3.04 -6.46
C PHE A 50 5.76 3.57 -5.36
N TYR A 51 6.20 2.71 -4.45
CA TYR A 51 7.09 3.07 -3.36
C TYR A 51 8.42 3.67 -3.86
N ASP A 52 9.04 3.06 -4.87
CA ASP A 52 10.29 3.51 -5.46
C ASP A 52 10.14 4.93 -6.05
N VAL A 53 9.04 5.19 -6.78
CA VAL A 53 8.76 6.52 -7.37
C VAL A 53 8.49 7.58 -6.29
N ILE A 54 7.71 7.25 -5.27
CA ILE A 54 7.39 8.17 -4.17
C ILE A 54 8.65 8.53 -3.36
N THR A 55 9.49 7.53 -3.08
CA THR A 55 10.76 7.70 -2.38
C THR A 55 11.77 8.50 -3.20
N LEU A 56 11.90 8.20 -4.49
CA LEU A 56 12.76 8.94 -5.43
C LEU A 56 12.45 10.44 -5.43
N LEU A 57 11.17 10.80 -5.29
CA LEU A 57 10.71 12.19 -5.28
C LEU A 57 10.61 12.81 -3.89
N SER A 58 10.99 12.06 -2.85
CA SER A 58 10.87 12.46 -1.44
C SER A 58 9.48 13.01 -1.12
N LEU A 59 8.45 12.29 -1.59
CA LEU A 59 7.05 12.62 -1.30
C LEU A 59 6.60 11.86 -0.04
N ASP A 60 5.68 12.46 0.70
CA ASP A 60 5.08 11.84 1.88
C ASP A 60 4.12 10.71 1.48
N ILE A 61 4.51 9.46 1.74
CA ILE A 61 3.74 8.26 1.39
C ILE A 61 2.33 8.31 2.01
N ASP A 62 2.21 8.74 3.26
CA ASP A 62 0.94 8.73 3.98
C ASP A 62 -0.04 9.71 3.32
N LEU A 63 0.42 10.93 3.04
CA LEU A 63 -0.39 11.94 2.35
C LEU A 63 -0.77 11.54 0.92
N ILE A 64 0.15 10.91 0.19
CA ILE A 64 -0.12 10.48 -1.19
C ILE A 64 -1.12 9.32 -1.19
N CYS A 65 -0.98 8.35 -0.29
CA CYS A 65 -1.93 7.27 -0.14
C CYS A 65 -3.34 7.78 0.22
N GLU A 66 -3.46 8.68 1.20
CA GLU A 66 -4.74 9.31 1.55
C GLU A 66 -5.37 10.00 0.34
N LYS A 67 -4.57 10.73 -0.44
CA LYS A 67 -5.08 11.45 -1.61
C LYS A 67 -5.54 10.53 -2.74
N LEU A 68 -4.78 9.47 -3.03
CA LEU A 68 -5.05 8.56 -4.15
C LEU A 68 -6.10 7.51 -3.80
N PHE A 69 -6.17 7.10 -2.53
CA PHE A 69 -7.00 5.99 -2.06
C PHE A 69 -8.08 6.44 -1.06
N LYS A 70 -8.46 7.72 -1.07
CA LYS A 70 -9.51 8.29 -0.21
C LYS A 70 -10.84 7.51 -0.26
N GLU A 71 -11.15 6.90 -1.39
CA GLU A 71 -12.40 6.13 -1.60
C GLU A 71 -12.22 4.62 -1.40
N HIS A 72 -11.00 4.18 -1.05
CA HIS A 72 -10.73 2.78 -0.78
C HIS A 72 -11.47 2.36 0.49
N LYS A 73 -12.30 1.32 0.36
CA LYS A 73 -13.10 0.82 1.48
C LYS A 73 -12.27 -0.16 2.29
N PHE A 74 -12.17 0.11 3.59
CA PHE A 74 -11.58 -0.79 4.56
C PHE A 74 -12.45 -0.83 5.83
N ALA A 75 -12.29 -1.89 6.61
CA ALA A 75 -12.88 -2.02 7.94
C ALA A 75 -11.74 -2.25 8.95
N PRO A 76 -11.65 -1.46 10.03
CA PRO A 76 -10.66 -1.70 11.06
C PRO A 76 -10.84 -3.09 11.67
N ILE A 77 -9.79 -3.89 11.65
CA ILE A 77 -9.72 -5.16 12.36
C ILE A 77 -9.36 -4.82 13.81
N ARG A 78 -10.38 -4.38 14.56
CA ARG A 78 -10.24 -4.31 16.01
C ARG A 78 -10.01 -5.74 16.50
N ALA A 79 -8.95 -5.93 17.31
CA ALA A 79 -8.67 -7.21 17.96
C ALA A 79 -9.98 -7.78 18.51
N VAL A 80 -10.18 -9.08 18.31
CA VAL A 80 -11.45 -9.77 18.58
C VAL A 80 -11.86 -9.53 20.03
N GLY A 81 -12.76 -8.58 20.22
CA GLY A 81 -13.46 -8.31 21.46
C GLY A 81 -12.60 -7.62 22.51
N ASP A 82 -13.27 -6.71 23.21
CA ASP A 82 -12.96 -6.17 24.52
C ASP A 82 -12.91 -7.29 25.58
N SER A 83 -12.08 -8.31 25.37
CA SER A 83 -11.95 -9.43 26.29
C SER A 83 -10.76 -9.16 27.19
N SER A 84 -11.04 -9.06 28.49
CA SER A 84 -10.06 -9.01 29.58
C SER A 84 -9.05 -10.19 29.60
N ASN A 85 -9.17 -11.12 28.65
CA ASN A 85 -8.35 -12.31 28.54
C ASN A 85 -7.21 -12.09 27.52
N LYS A 86 -6.00 -11.87 28.06
CA LYS A 86 -4.73 -11.76 27.31
C LYS A 86 -4.49 -12.93 26.35
N LEU A 87 -4.93 -14.14 26.69
CA LEU A 87 -4.79 -15.32 25.83
C LEU A 87 -5.68 -15.20 24.59
N ARG A 88 -6.90 -14.68 24.72
CA ARG A 88 -7.79 -14.49 23.57
C ARG A 88 -7.28 -13.38 22.65
N PHE A 89 -6.72 -12.30 23.20
CA PHE A 89 -6.02 -11.29 22.42
C PHE A 89 -4.84 -11.89 21.66
N PHE A 90 -3.97 -12.63 22.36
CA PHE A 90 -2.82 -13.32 21.76
C PHE A 90 -3.25 -14.29 20.65
N LEU A 91 -4.22 -15.17 20.93
CA LEU A 91 -4.72 -16.12 19.95
C LEU A 91 -5.44 -15.43 18.78
N SER A 92 -6.12 -14.30 18.99
CA SER A 92 -6.81 -13.57 17.91
C SER A 92 -5.86 -13.07 16.82
N ILE A 93 -4.59 -12.82 17.15
CA ILE A 93 -3.55 -12.44 16.18
C ILE A 93 -3.25 -13.61 15.23
N PHE A 94 -3.36 -14.85 15.71
CA PHE A 94 -3.12 -16.07 14.93
C PHE A 94 -4.40 -16.69 14.34
N LEU A 95 -5.57 -16.36 14.89
CA LEU A 95 -6.88 -16.90 14.52
C LEU A 95 -7.62 -16.05 13.49
N GLN A 96 -7.00 -15.03 12.90
CA GLN A 96 -7.67 -14.23 11.88
C GLN A 96 -7.91 -15.07 10.63
N ASP A 97 -9.19 -15.36 10.38
CA ASP A 97 -9.65 -15.97 9.14
C ASP A 97 -9.24 -15.08 7.95
N ILE A 98 -8.60 -15.67 6.94
CA ILE A 98 -8.27 -15.02 5.66
C ILE A 98 -9.49 -14.28 5.11
N THR A 99 -10.69 -14.83 5.30
CA THR A 99 -11.98 -14.24 4.93
C THR A 99 -12.23 -12.89 5.60
N ARG A 100 -11.90 -12.76 6.88
CA ARG A 100 -12.03 -11.52 7.63
C ARG A 100 -11.01 -10.49 7.17
N ILE A 101 -9.76 -10.91 6.96
CA ILE A 101 -8.70 -10.00 6.49
C ILE A 101 -9.07 -9.48 5.10
N ALA A 102 -9.41 -10.35 4.17
CA ALA A 102 -9.84 -9.99 2.81
C ALA A 102 -10.99 -8.97 2.82
N SER A 103 -12.03 -9.24 3.61
CA SER A 103 -13.15 -8.33 3.75
C SER A 103 -12.76 -6.98 4.37
N ALA A 104 -11.84 -6.98 5.33
CA ALA A 104 -11.41 -5.78 6.04
C ALA A 104 -10.48 -4.90 5.21
N THR A 105 -9.62 -5.50 4.40
CA THR A 105 -8.61 -4.79 3.59
C THR A 105 -9.15 -4.39 2.23
N GLY A 106 -10.30 -4.94 1.81
CA GLY A 106 -10.86 -4.78 0.48
C GLY A 106 -10.15 -5.64 -0.58
N ILE A 107 -9.38 -6.65 -0.17
CA ILE A 107 -8.68 -7.58 -1.07
C ILE A 107 -9.58 -8.80 -1.30
N GLU A 108 -9.66 -9.31 -2.53
CA GLU A 108 -10.39 -10.55 -2.80
C GLU A 108 -9.77 -11.75 -2.06
N ASN A 109 -10.60 -12.63 -1.51
CA ASN A 109 -10.15 -13.83 -0.81
C ASN A 109 -9.17 -14.69 -1.63
N SER A 110 -9.51 -14.99 -2.88
CA SER A 110 -8.67 -15.77 -3.78
C SER A 110 -7.31 -15.09 -4.03
N ARG A 111 -7.32 -13.75 -4.13
CA ARG A 111 -6.11 -12.95 -4.29
C ARG A 111 -5.27 -12.92 -3.02
N LEU A 112 -5.89 -12.73 -1.85
CA LEU A 112 -5.19 -12.76 -0.57
C LEU A 112 -4.52 -14.12 -0.32
N THR A 113 -5.22 -15.23 -0.61
CA THR A 113 -4.63 -16.57 -0.52
C THR A 113 -3.40 -16.72 -1.42
N ARG A 114 -3.46 -16.24 -2.67
CA ARG A 114 -2.31 -16.26 -3.59
C ARG A 114 -1.14 -15.40 -3.11
N LEU A 115 -1.43 -14.23 -2.55
CA LEU A 115 -0.41 -13.34 -1.98
C LEU A 115 0.30 -14.02 -0.80
N LEU A 116 -0.45 -14.70 0.07
CA LEU A 116 0.08 -15.46 1.19
C LEU A 116 0.86 -16.71 0.75
N SER A 117 0.51 -17.32 -0.39
CA SER A 117 1.21 -18.49 -0.95
C SER A 117 2.47 -18.14 -1.76
N GLY A 118 2.96 -16.90 -1.68
CA GLY A 118 4.25 -16.51 -2.26
C GLY A 118 4.19 -15.44 -3.35
N GLU A 119 3.00 -14.98 -3.76
CA GLU A 119 2.86 -13.87 -4.72
C GLU A 119 2.96 -12.48 -4.08
N PHE A 120 3.43 -12.35 -2.84
CA PHE A 120 3.51 -11.08 -2.10
C PHE A 120 4.19 -9.93 -2.87
N LYS A 121 5.12 -10.26 -3.79
CA LYS A 121 5.80 -9.28 -4.66
C LYS A 121 4.85 -8.55 -5.63
N ASN A 122 3.64 -9.06 -5.82
CA ASN A 122 2.62 -8.56 -6.75
C ASN A 122 1.50 -7.76 -6.06
N LEU A 123 1.71 -7.30 -4.83
CA LEU A 123 0.78 -6.37 -4.17
C LEU A 123 0.60 -5.09 -4.99
N TYR A 124 -0.62 -4.58 -5.02
CA TYR A 124 -0.93 -3.24 -5.52
C TYR A 124 -0.91 -2.21 -4.37
N PRO A 125 -0.67 -0.92 -4.66
CA PRO A 125 -0.55 0.09 -3.62
C PRO A 125 -1.82 0.28 -2.78
N ASP A 126 -3.00 0.14 -3.40
CA ASP A 126 -4.31 0.18 -2.73
C ASP A 126 -4.49 -0.97 -1.73
N GLU A 127 -3.89 -2.12 -2.02
CA GLU A 127 -3.92 -3.29 -1.11
C GLU A 127 -3.02 -3.07 0.11
N VAL A 128 -1.83 -2.51 -0.09
CA VAL A 128 -0.95 -2.12 1.02
C VAL A 128 -1.62 -1.03 1.86
N TYR A 129 -2.27 -0.06 1.23
CA TYR A 129 -3.06 0.95 1.93
C TYR A 129 -4.20 0.33 2.74
N GLY A 130 -5.00 -0.55 2.13
CA GLY A 130 -6.10 -1.26 2.80
C GLY A 130 -5.62 -2.11 3.98
N LEU A 131 -4.49 -2.80 3.83
CA LEU A 131 -3.82 -3.52 4.92
C LEU A 131 -3.41 -2.58 6.05
N ALA A 132 -2.71 -1.48 5.74
CA ALA A 132 -2.29 -0.52 6.75
C ALA A 132 -3.49 0.02 7.53
N LYS A 133 -4.55 0.43 6.84
CA LYS A 133 -5.75 0.97 7.47
C LYS A 133 -6.55 -0.06 8.26
N ALA A 134 -6.65 -1.29 7.77
CA ALA A 134 -7.33 -2.37 8.48
C ALA A 134 -6.63 -2.72 9.81
N PHE A 135 -5.30 -2.64 9.86
CA PHE A 135 -4.50 -2.96 11.05
C PHE A 135 -4.09 -1.73 11.89
N ASP A 136 -4.69 -0.57 11.63
CA ASP A 136 -4.40 0.69 12.33
C ASP A 136 -2.91 1.10 12.28
N LEU A 137 -2.30 0.92 11.12
CA LEU A 137 -0.93 1.30 10.81
C LEU A 137 -0.89 2.48 9.84
N LYS A 138 0.23 3.22 9.85
CA LYS A 138 0.51 4.18 8.79
C LYS A 138 0.90 3.44 7.49
N PRO A 139 0.41 3.88 6.32
CA PRO A 139 0.89 3.37 5.04
C PRO A 139 2.42 3.33 4.93
N SER A 140 3.10 4.41 5.33
CA SER A 140 4.55 4.54 5.34
C SER A 140 5.24 3.40 6.10
N GLN A 141 4.73 3.01 7.28
CA GLN A 141 5.28 1.89 8.05
C GLN A 141 5.22 0.58 7.27
N LEU A 142 4.09 0.30 6.62
CA LEU A 142 3.91 -0.97 5.90
C LEU A 142 4.67 -1.01 4.57
N PHE A 143 4.71 0.11 3.84
CA PHE A 143 5.53 0.23 2.63
C PHE A 143 7.03 0.09 2.93
N ASN A 144 7.52 0.75 3.98
CA ASN A 144 8.91 0.64 4.41
C ASN A 144 9.25 -0.80 4.83
N TYR A 145 8.35 -1.48 5.53
CA TYR A 145 8.54 -2.88 5.91
C TYR A 145 8.60 -3.84 4.72
N PHE A 146 7.75 -3.64 3.70
CA PHE A 146 7.71 -4.53 2.54
C PHE A 146 8.78 -4.26 1.47
N TYR A 147 9.20 -3.00 1.32
CA TYR A 147 10.00 -2.57 0.17
C TYR A 147 11.26 -1.75 0.51
N GLY A 148 11.36 -1.24 1.73
CA GLY A 148 12.55 -0.54 2.23
C GLY A 148 13.25 -1.33 3.34
N ASP A 149 13.92 -0.60 4.22
CA ASP A 149 14.63 -1.14 5.39
C ASP A 149 13.82 -0.97 6.69
N GLY A 150 12.48 -0.88 6.58
CA GLY A 150 11.60 -0.64 7.72
C GLY A 150 11.51 -1.86 8.64
N GLU A 151 11.49 -1.60 9.95
CA GLU A 151 11.22 -2.65 10.93
C GLU A 151 9.79 -3.16 10.85
N ARG A 152 9.55 -4.37 11.38
CA ARG A 152 8.23 -4.96 11.45
C ARG A 152 7.30 -4.06 12.29
N PRO A 153 6.16 -3.59 11.74
CA PRO A 153 5.25 -2.73 12.48
C PRO A 153 4.58 -3.50 13.63
N VAL A 154 4.43 -2.83 14.77
CA VAL A 154 3.67 -3.33 15.92
C VAL A 154 2.22 -2.94 15.73
N VAL A 155 1.33 -3.93 15.71
CA VAL A 155 -0.12 -3.74 15.53
C VAL A 155 -0.77 -3.52 16.90
N GLY A 156 -1.60 -2.48 17.04
CA GLY A 156 -2.48 -2.28 18.20
C GLY A 156 -1.83 -1.68 19.44
N VAL A 157 -1.02 -0.62 19.28
CA VAL A 157 -0.55 0.24 20.38
C VAL A 157 -1.42 1.49 20.46
#